data_AF-A0A841KZG1-F1
#
_entry.id   AF-A0A841KZG1-F1
#
_cell.length_a   1.000
_cell.length_b   1.000
_cell.length_c   1.000
_cell.angle_alpha   90.00
_cell.angle_beta   90.00
_cell.angle_gamma   90.00
#
_symmetry.space_group_name_H-M   'P 1'
#
loop_
_entity.id
_entity.type
_entity.pdbx_description
1 polymer ?
#
loop_
_entity_poly.entity_id
_entity_poly.type
_entity_poly.pdbx_seq_one_letter_code
_entity_poly.pdbx_strand_id
1 'polypeptide(L)'
;MDLSSLKAFCNPYYADKDIMHNLSHIERVLRLALDMVDKGNYDAKRHILIYAAYFHGFIYDYESEIIFWLRKQDLPQDEIDHVVKAAGNRRKVVSPKP
;
A
#
# COMPACT_ATOMS: atom_id res chain seq x y z
N MET A 1 9.26 -1.40 11.56
CA MET A 1 9.02 -1.80 10.16
C MET A 1 10.36 -1.90 9.44
N ASP A 2 10.65 -3.04 8.81
CA ASP A 2 11.82 -3.21 7.93
C ASP A 2 11.40 -3.00 6.47
N LEU A 3 11.89 -1.91 5.87
CA LEU A 3 11.59 -1.56 4.48
C LEU A 3 12.25 -2.54 3.49
N SER A 4 13.38 -3.15 3.84
CA SER A 4 14.09 -4.09 2.98
C SER A 4 13.28 -5.38 2.83
N SER A 5 12.76 -5.91 3.94
CA SER A 5 11.83 -7.05 3.95
C SER A 5 10.57 -6.77 3.12
N LEU A 6 9.97 -5.57 3.26
CA LEU A 6 8.81 -5.16 2.47
C LEU A 6 9.12 -5.13 0.97
N LYS A 7 10.24 -4.51 0.57
CA LYS A 7 10.67 -4.48 -0.84
C LYS A 7 10.91 -5.88 -1.39
N ALA A 8 11.58 -6.74 -0.62
CA ALA A 8 11.85 -8.12 -1.00
C ALA A 8 10.55 -8.91 -1.20
N PHE A 9 9.56 -8.72 -0.33
CA PHE A 9 8.24 -9.33 -0.47
C PHE A 9 7.50 -8.82 -1.71
N CYS A 10 7.52 -7.51 -1.98
CA CYS A 10 6.81 -6.90 -3.11
C CYS A 10 7.46 -7.19 -4.47
N ASN A 11 8.78 -7.40 -4.52
CA ASN A 11 9.54 -7.46 -5.78
C ASN A 11 8.99 -8.48 -6.81
N PRO A 12 8.64 -9.73 -6.43
CA PRO A 12 8.08 -10.69 -7.38
C PRO A 12 6.77 -10.23 -8.00
N TYR A 13 5.94 -9.47 -7.28
CA TYR A 13 4.63 -9.01 -7.75
C TYR A 13 4.71 -7.83 -8.72
N TYR A 14 5.90 -7.22 -8.83
CA TYR A 14 6.17 -6.06 -9.69
C TYR A 14 7.15 -6.34 -10.82
N ALA A 15 7.70 -7.56 -10.91
CA ALA A 15 8.67 -7.95 -11.91
C ALA A 15 8.18 -7.71 -13.35
N ASP A 16 6.89 -7.98 -13.60
CA ASP A 16 6.27 -7.87 -14.93
C ASP A 16 5.20 -6.76 -15.02
N LYS A 17 5.11 -5.88 -14.01
CA LYS A 17 4.10 -4.81 -14.00
C LYS A 17 4.53 -3.60 -14.81
N ASP A 18 3.54 -2.88 -15.33
CA ASP A 18 3.76 -1.70 -16.15
C ASP A 18 4.45 -0.54 -15.39
N ILE A 19 4.90 0.47 -16.13
CA ILE A 19 5.65 1.61 -15.61
C ILE A 19 4.90 2.43 -14.52
N MET A 20 3.57 2.36 -14.47
CA MET A 20 2.73 3.02 -13.45
C MET A 20 2.62 2.19 -12.17
N HIS A 21 3.03 0.93 -12.17
CA HIS A 21 2.97 0.08 -10.98
C HIS A 21 4.33 -0.46 -10.56
N ASN A 22 5.42 -0.16 -11.27
CA ASN A 22 6.75 -0.58 -10.84
C ASN A 22 7.19 0.08 -9.51
N LEU A 23 8.21 -0.50 -8.87
CA LEU A 23 8.74 -0.02 -7.59
C LEU A 23 9.13 1.46 -7.62
N SER A 24 9.73 1.92 -8.73
CA SER A 24 10.11 3.33 -8.90
C SER A 24 8.90 4.27 -8.91
N HIS A 25 7.74 3.85 -9.43
CA HIS A 25 6.51 4.62 -9.34
C HIS A 25 6.00 4.69 -7.90
N ILE A 26 5.95 3.56 -7.20
CA ILE A 26 5.51 3.46 -5.81
C ILE A 26 6.34 4.39 -4.92
N GLU A 27 7.66 4.40 -5.08
CA GLU A 27 8.55 5.26 -4.31
C GLU A 27 8.27 6.74 -4.53
N ARG A 28 7.94 7.15 -5.76
CA ARG A 28 7.57 8.55 -6.05
C ARG A 28 6.24 8.93 -5.39
N VAL A 29 5.23 8.08 -5.48
CA VAL A 29 3.92 8.30 -4.86
C VAL A 29 4.06 8.39 -3.33
N LEU A 30 4.79 7.46 -2.74
CA LEU A 30 5.02 7.43 -1.30
C LEU A 30 5.74 8.69 -0.80
N ARG A 31 6.76 9.17 -1.54
CA ARG A 31 7.46 10.41 -1.19
C ARG A 31 6.51 11.61 -1.16
N LEU A 32 5.62 11.73 -2.15
CA LEU A 32 4.63 12.81 -2.20
C LEU A 32 3.61 12.69 -1.07
N ALA A 33 3.13 11.49 -0.77
CA ALA A 33 2.19 11.26 0.32
C ALA A 33 2.77 11.63 1.69
N LEU A 34 4.03 11.24 1.96
CA LEU A 34 4.71 11.57 3.21
C LEU A 34 4.98 13.08 3.32
N ASP A 35 5.36 13.74 2.23
CA ASP A 35 5.55 15.20 2.20
C ASP A 35 4.23 15.95 2.50
N MET A 36 3.09 15.45 2.02
CA MET A 36 1.78 16.01 2.37
C MET A 36 1.41 15.83 3.84
N VAL A 37 1.71 14.66 4.42
CA VAL A 37 1.51 14.41 5.86
C VAL A 37 2.32 15.41 6.69
N ASP A 38 3.58 15.61 6.32
CA ASP A 38 4.51 16.46 7.06
C ASP A 38 4.13 17.93 6.97
N LYS A 39 3.75 18.41 5.78
CA LYS A 39 3.30 19.80 5.58
C LYS A 39 1.94 20.09 6.18
N GLY A 40 1.03 19.11 6.19
CA GLY A 40 -0.31 19.25 6.74
C GLY A 40 -0.40 19.05 8.25
N ASN A 41 0.69 18.63 8.90
CA ASN A 41 0.72 18.25 10.32
C ASN A 41 -0.37 17.22 10.68
N TYR A 42 -0.61 16.27 9.77
CA TYR A 42 -1.59 15.21 9.97
C TYR A 42 -1.04 14.15 10.92
N ASP A 43 -1.83 13.72 11.90
CA ASP A 43 -1.54 12.56 12.73
C ASP A 43 -1.81 11.28 11.94
N ALA A 44 -0.90 10.96 11.01
CA ALA A 44 -0.99 9.79 10.16
C ALA A 44 0.04 8.73 10.59
N LYS A 45 -0.45 7.50 10.79
CA LYS A 45 0.40 6.31 10.97
C LYS A 45 1.19 6.04 9.69
N ARG A 46 2.41 6.59 9.61
CA ARG A 46 3.26 6.54 8.40
C ARG A 46 3.48 5.13 7.85
N HIS A 47 3.60 4.12 8.71
CA HIS A 47 3.79 2.73 8.27
C HIS A 47 2.59 2.19 7.51
N ILE A 48 1.36 2.62 7.86
CA ILE A 48 0.15 2.25 7.12
C ILE A 48 0.21 2.79 5.70
N LEU A 49 0.61 4.06 5.52
CA LEU A 49 0.78 4.67 4.20
C LEU A 49 1.84 3.96 3.37
N ILE A 50 2.96 3.57 4.00
CA ILE A 50 4.03 2.84 3.34
C ILE A 50 3.51 1.49 2.85
N TYR A 51 2.96 0.66 3.73
CA TYR A 51 2.42 -0.64 3.33
C TYR A 51 1.33 -0.51 2.26
N ALA A 52 0.39 0.41 2.44
CA ALA A 52 -0.68 0.64 1.47
C ALA A 52 -0.14 1.01 0.08
N ALA A 53 0.85 1.91 0.00
CA ALA A 53 1.50 2.29 -1.26
C ALA A 53 2.23 1.10 -1.89
N TYR A 54 2.90 0.25 -1.12
CA TYR A 54 3.59 -0.93 -1.65
C TYR A 54 2.64 -2.03 -2.12
N PHE A 55 1.43 -2.11 -1.59
CA PHE A 55 0.48 -3.17 -1.96
C PHE A 55 -0.57 -2.73 -3.00
N HIS A 56 -0.76 -1.42 -3.21
CA HIS A 56 -1.84 -0.89 -4.05
C HIS A 56 -1.90 -1.50 -5.46
N GLY A 57 -0.75 -1.91 -6.00
CA GLY A 57 -0.66 -2.44 -7.35
C GLY A 57 -1.10 -3.89 -7.48
N PHE A 58 -1.23 -4.66 -6.39
CA PHE A 58 -1.52 -6.10 -6.44
C PHE A 58 -2.41 -6.61 -5.28
N ILE A 59 -2.94 -5.72 -4.45
CA ILE A 59 -3.78 -6.05 -3.29
C ILE A 59 -4.97 -6.94 -3.65
N TYR A 60 -5.62 -6.74 -4.80
CA TYR A 60 -6.81 -7.49 -5.18
C TYR A 60 -6.54 -8.94 -5.58
N ASP A 61 -5.33 -9.20 -6.08
CA ASP A 61 -4.96 -10.52 -6.58
C ASP A 61 -4.34 -11.38 -5.45
N TYR A 62 -3.79 -10.74 -4.41
CA TYR A 62 -2.98 -11.40 -3.36
C TYR A 62 -3.26 -10.89 -1.94
N GLU A 63 -4.50 -10.49 -1.64
CA GLU A 63 -4.89 -9.94 -0.33
C GLU A 63 -4.53 -10.88 0.83
N SER A 64 -4.75 -12.19 0.65
CA SER A 64 -4.52 -13.19 1.69
C SER A 64 -3.02 -13.32 2.03
N GLU A 65 -2.16 -13.30 1.02
CA GLU A 65 -0.71 -13.35 1.14
C GLU A 65 -0.18 -12.09 1.83
N ILE A 66 -0.73 -10.93 1.49
CA ILE A 66 -0.42 -9.66 2.13
C ILE A 66 -0.79 -9.68 3.62
N ILE A 67 -2.02 -10.11 3.95
CA ILE A 67 -2.48 -10.23 5.34
C ILE A 67 -1.57 -11.18 6.13
N PHE A 68 -1.24 -12.33 5.56
CA PHE A 68 -0.37 -13.29 6.21
C PHE A 68 1.04 -12.74 6.43
N TRP A 69 1.61 -12.04 5.45
CA TRP A 69 2.91 -11.40 5.59
C TRP A 69 2.91 -10.30 6.66
N LEU A 70 1.86 -9.47 6.71
CA LEU A 70 1.71 -8.42 7.72
C LEU A 70 1.60 -8.98 9.14
N ARG A 71 0.87 -10.07 9.33
CA ARG A 71 0.81 -10.78 10.63
C ARG A 71 2.18 -11.28 11.08
N LYS A 72 3.02 -11.73 10.15
CA LYS A 72 4.41 -12.13 10.43
C LYS A 72 5.33 -10.95 10.78
N GLN A 73 4.91 -9.71 10.50
CA GLN A 73 5.60 -8.50 10.93
C GLN A 73 5.07 -7.98 12.28
N ASP A 74 4.30 -8.78 13.01
CA ASP A 74 3.65 -8.45 14.28
C ASP A 74 2.73 -7.22 14.21
N LEU A 75 2.12 -6.97 13.04
CA LEU A 75 1.14 -5.89 12.92
C LEU A 75 -0.18 -6.26 13.60
N PRO A 76 -0.75 -5.37 14.45
CA PRO A 76 -2.09 -5.53 14.99
C PRO A 76 -3.16 -5.64 13.90
N GLN A 77 -4.22 -6.42 14.17
CA GLN A 77 -5.27 -6.67 13.18
C GLN A 77 -5.97 -5.37 12.72
N ASP A 78 -6.16 -4.38 13.60
CA ASP A 78 -6.75 -3.08 13.24
C ASP A 78 -5.88 -2.30 12.24
N GLU A 79 -4.55 -2.42 12.34
CA GLU A 79 -3.64 -1.80 11.40
C GLU A 79 -3.59 -2.56 10.06
N ILE A 80 -3.69 -3.89 10.10
CA ILE A 80 -3.81 -4.71 8.89
C ILE A 80 -5.06 -4.31 8.10
N ASP A 81 -6.21 -4.18 8.79
CA ASP A 81 -7.46 -3.77 8.17
C ASP A 81 -7.34 -2.38 7.53
N HIS A 82 -6.65 -1.45 8.20
CA HIS A 82 -6.36 -0.12 7.65
C HIS A 82 -5.45 -0.18 6.42
N VAL A 83 -4.41 -1.02 6.43
CA VAL A 83 -3.51 -1.21 5.29
C VAL A 83 -4.26 -1.76 4.09
N VAL A 84 -5.04 -2.83 4.27
CA VAL A 84 -5.83 -3.46 3.20
C VAL A 84 -6.83 -2.46 2.62
N LYS A 85 -7.54 -1.72 3.48
CA LYS A 85 -8.49 -0.70 3.05
C LYS A 85 -7.82 0.45 2.30
N ALA A 86 -6.66 0.93 2.76
CA ALA A 86 -5.94 2.02 2.12
C ALA A 86 -5.30 1.61 0.78
N ALA A 87 -4.80 0.38 0.68
CA ALA A 87 -4.30 -0.20 -0.58
C ALA A 87 -5.45 -0.43 -1.57
N GLY A 88 -6.59 -0.92 -1.08
CA GLY A 88 -7.79 -1.24 -1.83
C GLY A 88 -8.66 -0.02 -2.15
N ASN A 89 -8.13 0.97 -2.87
CA ASN A 89 -8.97 2.03 -3.41
C ASN A 89 -9.75 1.52 -4.64
N ARG A 90 -10.91 0.87 -4.43
CA ARG A 90 -11.91 0.79 -5.49
C ARG A 90 -12.27 2.23 -5.83
N ARG A 91 -12.08 2.65 -7.08
CA ARG A 91 -12.98 3.68 -7.64
C ARG A 91 -14.38 3.12 -7.39
N LYS A 92 -15.17 3.72 -6.50
CA LYS A 92 -16.62 3.61 -6.62
C LYS A 92 -16.90 4.09 -8.02
N VAL A 93 -17.15 3.18 -8.95
CA VAL A 93 -17.79 3.53 -10.21
C VAL A 93 -19.14 4.07 -9.77
N VAL A 94 -19.26 5.39 -9.70
CA VAL A 94 -20.54 6.04 -9.58
C VAL A 94 -21.16 5.80 -10.95
N SER A 95 -21.94 4.72 -11.08
CA SER A 95 -22.77 4.56 -12.27
C SER A 95 -23.61 5.83 -12.39
N PRO A 96 -23.61 6.53 -13.54
CA PRO A 96 -24.52 7.65 -13.70
C PRO A 96 -25.92 7.12 -13.43
N LYS A 97 -26.66 7.78 -12.52
CA LYS A 97 -28.08 7.45 -12.32
C LYS A 97 -28.79 7.67 -13.66
N PRO A 98 -29.70 6.75 -14.05
CA PRO A 98 -30.53 6.93 -15.24
C PRO A 98 -31.39 8.19 -15.14
#